data_AF-A0A7S3IH12-F1
#
_entry.id   AF-A0A7S3IH12-F1
#
_cell.length_a   1.000
_cell.length_b   1.000
_cell.length_c   1.000
_cell.angle_alpha   90.00
_cell.angle_beta   90.00
_cell.angle_gamma   90.00
#
_symmetry.space_group_name_H-M   'P 1'
#
loop_
_entity.id
_entity.type
_entity.pdbx_description
1 polymer ?
#
loop_
_entity_poly.entity_id
_entity_poly.type
_entity_poly.pdbx_seq_one_letter_code
_entity_poly.pdbx_strand_id
1 'polypeptide(L)'
;MKRNPYAFKPKVKQTQARKSKGASARSSKMMGEPPSPVPDKVMVQNITSTHIQGCRCSKTQCLKNYCDCFLNGLLCNPKKCQCVCCKNTKKEVEKRMMQDDFLREFKDW
;
A
#
# COMPACT_ATOMS: atom_id res chain seq x y z
N MET A 1 19.68 19.93 16.13
CA MET A 1 19.14 18.71 15.47
C MET A 1 19.09 18.95 13.96
N LYS A 2 19.83 18.17 13.16
CA LYS A 2 19.75 18.29 11.69
C LYS A 2 18.53 17.49 11.20
N ARG A 3 17.67 18.11 10.39
CA ARG A 3 16.54 17.43 9.74
C ARG A 3 17.06 16.38 8.78
N ASN A 4 16.31 15.28 8.59
CA ASN A 4 16.67 14.24 7.65
C ASN A 4 16.74 14.83 6.21
N PRO A 5 17.92 14.89 5.57
CA PRO A 5 18.06 15.45 4.23
C PRO A 5 17.38 14.59 3.15
N TYR A 6 16.96 13.37 3.50
CA TYR A 6 16.27 12.46 2.59
C TYR A 6 14.75 12.51 2.69
N ALA A 7 14.18 13.49 3.41
CA ALA A 7 12.74 13.62 3.59
C ALA A 7 11.96 13.75 2.26
N PHE A 8 12.56 14.37 1.26
CA PHE A 8 11.97 14.56 -0.08
C PHE A 8 12.37 13.48 -1.09
N LYS A 9 13.22 12.52 -0.69
CA LYS A 9 13.57 11.42 -1.59
C LYS A 9 12.39 10.44 -1.68
N PRO A 10 12.17 9.81 -2.85
CA PRO A 10 11.14 8.79 -3.01
C PRO A 10 11.28 7.68 -1.97
N LYS A 11 10.14 7.18 -1.45
CA LYS A 11 10.09 6.19 -0.36
C LYS A 11 9.89 4.74 -0.83
N VAL A 12 9.57 4.55 -2.11
CA VAL A 12 9.27 3.24 -2.73
C VAL A 12 10.28 2.95 -3.84
N LYS A 13 10.83 1.72 -3.88
CA LYS A 13 11.57 1.24 -5.05
C LYS A 13 10.63 0.45 -5.94
N GLN A 14 10.44 0.91 -7.17
CA GLN A 14 9.83 0.12 -8.23
C GLN A 14 10.92 -0.73 -8.88
N THR A 15 10.88 -2.05 -8.71
CA THR A 15 11.73 -2.95 -9.50
C THR A 15 11.00 -3.25 -10.80
N GLN A 16 11.41 -2.56 -11.85
CA GLN A 16 10.83 -2.72 -13.18
C GLN A 16 11.22 -4.09 -13.75
N ALA A 17 10.23 -4.91 -14.04
CA ALA A 17 10.27 -5.87 -15.13
C ALA A 17 9.15 -5.51 -16.12
N ARG A 18 9.35 -4.42 -16.88
CA ARG A 18 8.89 -4.20 -18.28
C ARG A 18 8.98 -2.73 -18.69
N LYS A 19 9.52 -2.52 -19.91
CA LYS A 19 9.49 -1.25 -20.67
C LYS A 19 8.04 -0.88 -21.00
N SER A 20 7.64 0.36 -20.75
CA SER A 20 6.59 1.04 -21.52
C SER A 20 6.91 2.53 -21.63
N LYS A 21 7.06 2.99 -22.87
CA LYS A 21 7.09 4.40 -23.24
C LYS A 21 5.73 5.02 -22.92
N GLY A 22 5.72 6.30 -22.54
CA GLY A 22 4.51 7.11 -22.52
C GLY A 22 4.47 8.05 -21.31
N ALA A 23 5.01 9.25 -21.48
CA ALA A 23 4.67 10.38 -20.65
C ALA A 23 3.18 10.70 -20.82
N SER A 24 2.46 10.83 -19.72
CA SER A 24 1.23 11.64 -19.72
C SER A 24 1.26 12.48 -18.45
N ALA A 25 1.53 13.77 -18.66
CA ALA A 25 1.29 14.80 -17.67
C ALA A 25 -0.18 14.72 -17.23
N ARG A 26 -0.43 14.77 -15.92
CA ARG A 26 -1.77 15.11 -15.44
C ARG A 26 -1.71 16.37 -14.60
N SER A 27 -2.22 17.41 -15.24
CA SER A 27 -2.48 18.75 -14.78
C SER A 27 -3.41 18.78 -13.57
N SER A 28 -3.27 19.86 -12.81
CA SER A 28 -4.06 20.29 -11.65
C SER A 28 -5.56 20.06 -11.76
N LYS A 29 -6.17 19.48 -10.71
CA LYS A 29 -7.51 19.89 -10.25
C LYS A 29 -7.65 19.65 -8.74
N MET A 30 -7.68 20.75 -8.01
CA MET A 30 -8.16 20.83 -6.64
C MET A 30 -9.70 20.87 -6.72
N MET A 31 -10.40 20.20 -5.81
CA MET A 31 -11.77 20.41 -5.29
C MET A 31 -12.28 19.09 -4.71
N GLY A 32 -12.97 19.18 -3.57
CA GLY A 32 -13.18 18.08 -2.63
C GLY A 32 -14.11 16.96 -3.09
N GLU A 33 -13.73 15.76 -2.66
CA GLU A 33 -14.60 14.62 -2.43
C GLU A 33 -14.23 14.11 -1.03
N PRO A 34 -15.17 13.92 -0.08
CA PRO A 34 -14.86 13.25 1.18
C PRO A 34 -14.28 11.87 0.82
N PRO A 35 -13.26 11.36 1.54
CA PRO A 35 -12.74 10.02 1.26
C PRO A 35 -13.90 9.04 1.46
N SER A 36 -14.50 8.62 0.35
CA SER A 36 -15.40 7.48 0.26
C SER A 36 -14.80 6.35 1.10
N PRO A 37 -15.62 5.62 1.91
CA PRO A 37 -15.12 4.53 2.73
C PRO A 37 -14.29 3.63 1.83
N VAL A 38 -12.99 3.64 2.07
CA VAL A 38 -11.97 3.08 1.19
C VAL A 38 -12.46 1.75 0.65
N PRO A 39 -12.80 1.61 -0.66
CA PRO A 39 -12.81 0.27 -1.20
C PRO A 39 -11.36 -0.17 -1.04
N ASP A 40 -11.13 -1.30 -0.37
CA ASP A 40 -9.83 -1.92 -0.19
C ASP A 40 -9.09 -2.01 -1.53
N LYS A 41 -8.42 -0.92 -1.92
CA LYS A 41 -7.47 -0.86 -3.03
C LYS A 41 -6.20 -1.55 -2.55
N VAL A 42 -6.32 -2.76 -2.02
CA VAL A 42 -5.24 -3.73 -2.06
C VAL A 42 -5.22 -4.26 -3.49
N MET A 43 -4.98 -3.37 -4.46
CA MET A 43 -4.53 -3.80 -5.76
C MET A 43 -3.21 -4.51 -5.46
N VAL A 44 -3.16 -5.84 -5.59
CA VAL A 44 -1.93 -6.64 -5.49
C VAL A 44 -1.05 -6.31 -6.71
N GLN A 45 -0.73 -5.03 -6.88
CA GLN A 45 0.03 -4.48 -7.97
C GLN A 45 1.38 -4.12 -7.39
N ASN A 46 2.35 -4.96 -7.73
CA ASN A 46 3.76 -4.92 -7.34
C ASN A 46 4.15 -5.75 -6.10
N ILE A 47 4.08 -7.07 -6.26
CA ILE A 47 4.84 -8.03 -5.43
C ILE A 47 6.36 -7.70 -5.46
N THR A 48 6.82 -6.99 -6.51
CA THR A 48 8.22 -6.63 -6.72
C THR A 48 8.60 -5.26 -6.12
N SER A 49 7.65 -4.36 -5.86
CA SER A 49 7.95 -3.04 -5.29
C SER A 49 7.98 -3.08 -3.77
N THR A 50 8.94 -2.40 -3.16
CA THR A 50 9.16 -2.44 -1.71
C THR A 50 9.41 -1.07 -1.13
N HIS A 51 8.90 -0.83 0.08
CA HIS A 51 9.22 0.38 0.84
C HIS A 51 10.71 0.37 1.23
N ILE A 52 11.45 1.44 0.91
CA ILE A 52 12.91 1.49 1.06
C ILE A 52 13.34 1.28 2.50
N GLN A 53 12.65 1.95 3.43
CA GLN A 53 12.96 1.96 4.85
C GLN A 53 12.22 0.86 5.64
N GLY A 54 11.21 0.22 5.04
CA GLY A 54 10.26 -0.61 5.77
C GLY A 54 9.41 0.17 6.79
N CYS A 55 8.49 -0.51 7.49
CA CYS A 55 7.65 0.09 8.52
C CYS A 55 7.96 -0.48 9.92
N ARG A 56 7.55 0.24 10.97
CA ARG A 56 7.74 -0.12 12.40
C ARG A 56 6.42 -0.11 13.18
N CYS A 57 5.34 -0.60 12.56
CA CYS A 57 4.01 -0.58 13.16
C CYS A 57 3.90 -1.57 14.34
N SER A 58 3.27 -1.16 15.43
CA SER A 58 3.02 -2.02 16.60
C SER A 58 1.53 -2.27 16.87
N LYS A 59 0.65 -1.31 16.57
CA LYS A 59 -0.79 -1.38 16.92
C LYS A 59 -1.70 -1.75 15.74
N THR A 60 -1.29 -1.42 14.53
CA THR A 60 -2.18 -1.47 13.35
C THR A 60 -2.13 -2.80 12.62
N GLN A 61 -1.22 -3.69 12.99
CA GLN A 61 -0.96 -4.96 12.29
C GLN A 61 -0.71 -4.75 10.78
N CYS A 62 -0.31 -3.53 10.39
CA CYS A 62 -0.15 -3.06 9.02
C CYS A 62 -1.43 -3.08 8.16
N LEU A 63 -2.62 -3.06 8.77
CA LEU A 63 -3.91 -3.13 8.04
C LEU A 63 -4.65 -1.79 7.96
N LYS A 64 -3.97 -0.69 8.23
CA LYS A 64 -4.56 0.65 8.28
C LYS A 64 -3.55 1.66 7.71
N ASN A 65 -4.05 2.81 7.27
CA ASN A 65 -3.27 3.90 6.65
C ASN A 65 -2.16 4.51 7.53
N TYR A 66 -2.06 4.10 8.80
CA TYR A 66 -0.91 4.39 9.66
C TYR A 66 0.37 3.64 9.24
N CYS A 67 0.25 2.57 8.45
CA CYS A 67 1.40 1.84 7.91
C CYS A 67 1.77 2.41 6.53
N ASP A 68 3.01 2.88 6.38
CA ASP A 68 3.50 3.38 5.08
C ASP A 68 3.41 2.33 3.98
N CYS A 69 3.64 1.05 4.28
CA CYS A 69 3.50 -0.03 3.29
C CYS A 69 2.04 -0.13 2.81
N PHE A 70 1.10 -0.18 3.75
CA PHE A 70 -0.33 -0.27 3.46
C PHE A 70 -0.84 0.95 2.69
N LEU A 71 -0.46 2.16 3.13
CA LEU A 71 -0.85 3.42 2.49
C LEU A 71 -0.38 3.51 1.02
N ASN A 72 0.78 2.92 0.72
CA ASN A 72 1.33 2.88 -0.65
C ASN A 72 0.88 1.65 -1.46
N GLY A 73 -0.06 0.83 -0.94
CA GLY A 73 -0.52 -0.38 -1.62
C GLY A 73 0.56 -1.47 -1.75
N LEU A 74 1.58 -1.46 -0.88
CA LEU A 74 2.68 -2.42 -0.88
C LEU A 74 2.51 -3.43 0.25
N LEU A 75 2.90 -4.68 0.00
CA LEU A 75 3.03 -5.68 1.04
C LEU A 75 4.24 -5.38 1.94
N CYS A 76 4.12 -5.72 3.22
CA CYS A 76 5.27 -5.62 4.13
C CYS A 76 6.34 -6.64 3.72
N ASN A 77 7.55 -6.15 3.46
CA ASN A 77 8.70 -7.02 3.23
C ASN A 77 9.32 -7.42 4.57
N PRO A 78 9.38 -8.73 4.92
CA PRO A 78 9.90 -9.18 6.21
C PRO A 78 11.39 -8.89 6.42
N LYS A 79 12.17 -8.69 5.34
CA LYS A 79 13.60 -8.31 5.44
C LYS A 79 13.81 -6.82 5.73
N LYS A 80 12.80 -5.97 5.53
CA LYS A 80 12.89 -4.50 5.70
C LYS A 80 12.01 -3.95 6.80
N CYS A 81 10.86 -4.58 7.06
CA CYS A 81 9.90 -4.13 8.06
C CYS A 81 10.21 -4.75 9.42
N GLN A 82 10.05 -3.97 10.49
CA GLN A 82 10.20 -4.40 11.89
C GLN A 82 8.86 -4.25 12.63
N CYS A 83 7.75 -4.44 11.92
CA CYS A 83 6.41 -4.38 12.49
C CYS A 83 6.09 -5.60 13.34
N VAL A 84 5.30 -5.42 14.40
CA VAL A 84 4.83 -6.48 15.30
C VAL A 84 3.48 -7.00 14.82
N CYS A 85 3.28 -8.32 14.86
CA CYS A 85 2.05 -9.00 14.43
C CYS A 85 1.58 -8.55 13.03
N CYS A 86 2.50 -8.52 12.06
CA CYS A 86 2.19 -8.06 10.70
C CYS A 86 1.16 -8.96 10.02
N LYS A 87 0.04 -8.36 9.61
CA LYS A 87 -0.98 -8.99 8.78
C LYS A 87 -0.98 -8.48 7.34
N ASN A 88 -0.13 -7.52 6.99
CA ASN A 88 0.04 -7.07 5.60
C ASN A 88 1.01 -7.97 4.82
N THR A 89 0.67 -9.25 4.76
CA THR A 89 1.44 -10.28 4.04
C THR A 89 0.59 -10.83 2.90
N LYS A 90 1.25 -11.41 1.88
CA LYS A 90 0.56 -11.96 0.71
C LYS A 90 -0.57 -12.93 1.11
N LYS A 91 -0.26 -13.90 1.97
CA LYS A 91 -1.20 -14.92 2.45
C LYS A 91 -2.43 -14.32 3.14
N GLU A 92 -2.21 -13.36 4.03
CA GLU A 92 -3.29 -12.76 4.83
C GLU A 92 -4.14 -11.77 4.02
N VAL A 93 -3.57 -11.17 2.97
CA VAL A 93 -4.30 -10.37 1.98
C VAL A 93 -5.16 -11.27 1.09
N GLU A 94 -4.60 -12.34 0.53
CA GLU A 94 -5.34 -13.31 -0.30
C GLU A 94 -6.54 -13.90 0.47
N LYS A 95 -6.37 -14.24 1.75
CA LYS A 95 -7.45 -14.72 2.60
C LYS A 95 -8.58 -13.70 2.76
N ARG A 96 -8.26 -12.42 2.95
CA ARG A 96 -9.25 -11.36 3.10
C ARG A 96 -10.00 -11.08 1.81
N MET A 97 -9.27 -11.03 0.69
CA MET A 97 -9.87 -10.90 -0.63
C MET A 97 -10.91 -11.99 -0.92
N MET A 98 -10.63 -13.25 -0.55
CA MET A 98 -11.61 -14.34 -0.69
C MET A 98 -12.85 -14.17 0.19
N GLN A 99 -12.72 -13.53 1.36
CA GLN A 99 -13.85 -13.27 2.26
C GLN A 99 -14.70 -12.09 1.80
N ASP A 100 -14.05 -11.04 1.29
CA ASP A 100 -14.75 -9.85 0.76
C ASP A 100 -15.52 -10.18 -0.52
N ASP A 101 -15.02 -11.09 -1.37
CA ASP A 101 -15.71 -11.54 -2.59
C ASP A 101 -17.06 -12.20 -2.26
N PHE A 102 -17.08 -13.09 -1.25
CA PHE A 102 -18.30 -13.68 -0.72
C PHE A 102 -19.29 -12.60 -0.24
N LEU A 103 -18.82 -11.59 0.48
CA LEU A 103 -19.71 -10.54 1.03
C LEU A 103 -20.28 -9.61 -0.05
N ARG A 104 -19.61 -9.49 -1.20
CA ARG A 104 -20.10 -8.71 -2.34
C ARG A 104 -21.25 -9.42 -3.04
N GLU A 105 -21.18 -10.74 -3.22
CA GLU A 105 -22.27 -11.51 -3.85
C GLU A 105 -23.58 -11.51 -3.07
N PHE A 106 -23.55 -11.46 -1.74
CA PHE A 106 -24.76 -11.45 -0.91
C PHE A 106 -25.36 -10.06 -0.66
N LYS A 107 -24.69 -8.98 -1.09
CA LYS A 107 -25.14 -7.60 -0.86
C LYS A 107 -25.95 -7.03 -2.03
N ASP A 108 -25.94 -7.72 -3.18
CA ASP A 108 -26.66 -7.34 -4.40
C ASP A 108 -28.09 -7.97 -4.46
N TRP A 109 -28.59 -8.53 -3.35
CA TRP A 109 -29.98 -8.95 -3.13
C TRP A 109 -30.64 -8.07 -2.07
#